data_AF-X1TT32-F1
#
_entry.id   AF-X1TT32-F1
#
_cell.length_a   1.000
_cell.length_b   1.000
_cell.length_c   1.000
_cell.angle_alpha   90.00
_cell.angle_beta   90.00
_cell.angle_gamma   90.00
#
_symmetry.space_group_name_H-M   'P 1'
#
loop_
_entity.id
_entity.type
_entity.pdbx_description
1 polymer ?
#
loop_
_entity_poly.entity_id
_entity_poly.type
_entity_poly.pdbx_seq_one_letter_code
_entity_poly.pdbx_strand_id
1 'polypeptide(L)'
;MDKEAIIRLVFGIRGCGKTVKVRNLIKDVRRLLVVDTKGYDYYDGVSFHSLAELKKFWLTVYSGDFRLIYKPPGDNAQRIEDIAEICTLCDACENMTLVIEELNIIFDDKRPPVEFNKMIFSGAALSALT
;
A
#
# COMPACT_ATOMS: atom_id res chain seq x y z
N MET A 1 -13.74 0.08 -21.84
CA MET A 1 -13.80 -1.08 -20.94
C MET A 1 -13.47 -0.50 -19.59
N ASP A 2 -14.48 -0.29 -18.76
CA ASP A 2 -14.29 0.33 -17.45
C ASP A 2 -13.39 -0.60 -16.65
N LYS A 3 -12.18 -0.14 -16.33
CA LYS A 3 -11.24 -0.89 -15.50
C LYS A 3 -11.75 -0.80 -14.07
N GLU A 4 -12.66 -1.70 -13.69
CA GLU A 4 -13.02 -1.88 -12.30
C GLU A 4 -11.79 -2.34 -11.54
N ALA A 5 -11.34 -1.60 -10.52
CA ALA A 5 -10.35 -2.18 -9.64
C ALA A 5 -10.96 -3.07 -8.59
N ILE A 6 -10.16 -4.07 -8.24
CA ILE A 6 -10.53 -5.09 -7.28
C ILE A 6 -10.01 -4.64 -5.91
N ILE A 7 -10.93 -4.49 -4.96
CA ILE A 7 -10.61 -4.23 -3.55
C ILE A 7 -10.72 -5.55 -2.80
N ARG A 8 -9.65 -5.95 -2.12
CA ARG A 8 -9.59 -7.15 -1.27
C ARG A 8 -9.25 -6.74 0.14
N LEU A 9 -10.13 -7.05 1.08
CA LEU A 9 -9.80 -6.95 2.49
C LEU A 9 -9.52 -8.34 3.07
N VAL A 10 -8.42 -8.46 3.81
CA VAL A 10 -8.00 -9.70 4.45
C VAL A 10 -7.99 -9.47 5.96
N PHE A 11 -8.96 -10.09 6.62
CA PHE A 11 -9.14 -10.04 8.07
C PHE A 11 -8.74 -11.37 8.72
N GLY A 12 -8.28 -11.31 9.96
CA GLY A 12 -8.11 -12.49 10.80
C GLY A 12 -7.31 -12.24 12.07
N ILE A 13 -7.36 -13.20 12.99
CA ILE A 13 -6.59 -13.13 14.24
C ILE A 13 -5.08 -13.14 13.97
N ARG A 14 -4.31 -12.57 14.90
CA ARG A 14 -2.83 -12.59 14.82
C ARG A 14 -2.33 -14.04 14.69
N GLY A 15 -1.43 -14.27 13.73
CA GLY A 15 -0.84 -15.59 13.49
C GLY A 15 -1.58 -16.49 12.50
N CYS A 16 -2.73 -16.08 11.94
CA CYS A 16 -3.48 -16.91 10.98
C CYS A 16 -2.91 -16.90 9.53
N GLY A 17 -1.75 -16.28 9.30
CA GLY A 17 -1.08 -16.29 8.00
C GLY A 17 -1.58 -15.25 6.99
N LYS A 18 -2.14 -14.11 7.44
CA LYS A 18 -2.64 -13.04 6.54
C LYS A 18 -1.55 -12.50 5.61
N THR A 19 -0.38 -12.17 6.15
CA THR A 19 0.80 -11.74 5.38
C THR A 19 1.25 -12.81 4.38
N VAL A 20 1.21 -14.10 4.77
CA VAL A 20 1.52 -15.21 3.84
C VAL A 20 0.51 -15.24 2.68
N LYS A 21 -0.79 -15.11 2.99
CA LYS A 21 -1.85 -15.08 1.98
C LYS A 21 -1.67 -13.90 1.01
N VAL A 22 -1.38 -12.71 1.52
CA VAL A 22 -1.20 -11.53 0.66
C VAL A 22 0.07 -11.58 -0.17
N ARG A 23 1.19 -12.04 0.38
CA ARG A 23 2.40 -12.31 -0.42
C ARG A 23 2.12 -13.27 -1.58
N ASN A 24 1.32 -14.31 -1.36
CA ASN A 24 0.92 -15.22 -2.43
C ASN A 24 -0.01 -14.57 -3.47
N LEU A 25 -0.89 -13.65 -3.05
CA LEU A 25 -1.77 -12.91 -3.97
C LEU A 25 -1.01 -11.95 -4.86
N ILE A 26 0.05 -11.32 -4.35
CA ILE A 26 0.81 -10.32 -5.08
C ILE A 26 2.07 -10.87 -5.77
N LYS A 27 2.32 -12.18 -5.67
CA LYS A 27 3.58 -12.81 -6.13
C LYS A 27 3.95 -12.54 -7.59
N ASP A 28 2.97 -12.38 -8.48
CA ASP A 28 3.18 -12.14 -9.92
C ASP A 28 2.83 -10.69 -10.34
N VAL A 29 2.49 -9.82 -9.37
CA VAL A 29 2.11 -8.42 -9.64
C VAL A 29 3.35 -7.61 -9.99
N ARG A 30 3.36 -6.96 -11.16
CA ARG A 30 4.54 -6.26 -11.67
C ARG A 30 4.67 -4.81 -11.23
N ARG A 31 3.54 -4.12 -11.01
CA ARG A 31 3.46 -2.72 -10.53
C ARG A 31 2.83 -2.72 -9.15
N LEU A 32 3.68 -2.68 -8.14
CA LEU A 32 3.31 -2.92 -6.75
C LEU A 32 3.96 -1.90 -5.83
N LEU A 33 3.16 -1.36 -4.91
CA LEU A 33 3.64 -0.67 -3.73
C LEU A 33 3.06 -1.34 -2.48
N VAL A 34 3.94 -1.70 -1.55
CA VAL A 34 3.55 -2.27 -0.24
C VAL A 34 3.90 -1.28 0.86
N VAL A 35 2.95 -0.97 1.73
CA VAL A 35 3.19 -0.30 3.01
C VAL A 35 3.34 -1.37 4.09
N ASP A 36 4.59 -1.70 4.43
CA ASP A 36 4.97 -2.70 5.42
C ASP A 36 5.17 -2.01 6.79
N THR A 37 4.10 -1.98 7.60
CA THR A 37 4.09 -1.31 8.91
C THR A 37 5.00 -1.95 9.96
N LYS A 38 5.39 -3.21 9.78
CA LYS A 38 6.30 -3.93 10.68
C LYS A 38 7.75 -3.87 10.21
N GLY A 39 7.97 -3.63 8.92
CA GLY A 39 9.27 -3.40 8.30
C GLY A 39 10.07 -4.67 7.97
N TYR A 40 9.51 -5.86 8.21
CA TYR A 40 10.18 -7.14 8.03
C TYR A 40 9.32 -8.20 7.33
N ASP A 41 8.17 -7.83 6.78
CA ASP A 41 7.26 -8.79 6.15
C ASP A 41 7.54 -8.96 4.64
N TYR A 42 8.13 -7.92 4.03
CA TYR A 42 8.39 -7.84 2.60
C TYR A 42 9.86 -7.51 2.28
N TYR A 43 10.41 -8.26 1.31
CA TYR A 43 11.82 -8.13 0.87
C TYR A 43 11.99 -8.15 -0.65
N ASP A 44 10.94 -8.47 -1.41
CA ASP A 44 10.98 -8.56 -2.87
C ASP A 44 10.58 -7.22 -3.51
N GLY A 45 11.53 -6.30 -3.54
CA GLY A 45 11.36 -4.95 -4.07
C GLY A 45 12.35 -3.95 -3.47
N VAL A 46 12.33 -2.72 -3.98
CA VAL A 46 13.16 -1.63 -3.44
C VAL A 46 12.51 -1.08 -2.18
N SER A 47 13.24 -1.09 -1.07
CA SER A 47 12.73 -0.66 0.25
C SER A 47 13.09 0.78 0.56
N PHE A 48 12.14 1.53 1.12
CA PHE A 48 12.27 2.92 1.53
C PHE A 48 11.82 3.10 2.97
N HIS A 49 12.55 3.91 3.74
CA HIS A 49 12.22 4.24 5.13
C HIS A 49 11.77 5.70 5.28
N SER A 50 11.70 6.43 4.16
CA SER A 50 11.16 7.78 4.09
C SER A 50 10.34 7.95 2.82
N LEU A 51 9.22 8.67 2.95
CA LEU A 51 8.37 8.99 1.80
C LEU A 51 9.12 9.84 0.77
N ALA A 52 10.04 10.71 1.22
CA ALA A 52 10.85 11.55 0.35
C ALA A 52 11.74 10.74 -0.60
N GLU A 53 12.43 9.71 -0.10
CA GLU A 53 13.25 8.81 -0.92
C GLU A 53 12.38 8.01 -1.89
N LEU A 54 11.23 7.52 -1.42
CA LEU A 54 10.27 6.81 -2.26
C LEU A 54 9.81 7.69 -3.43
N LYS A 55 9.37 8.92 -3.15
CA LYS A 55 8.91 9.87 -4.19
C LYS A 55 10.01 10.19 -5.19
N LYS A 56 11.24 10.37 -4.72
CA LYS A 56 12.39 10.62 -5.60
C LYS A 56 12.65 9.42 -6.53
N PHE A 57 12.61 8.20 -6.01
CA PHE A 57 12.80 7.00 -6.82
C PHE A 57 11.62 6.76 -7.77
N TRP A 58 10.39 6.98 -7.31
CA TRP A 58 9.16 6.84 -8.10
C TRP A 58 9.23 7.59 -9.42
N LEU A 59 9.70 8.84 -9.41
CA LEU A 59 9.85 9.67 -10.61
C LEU A 59 10.75 9.04 -11.69
N THR A 60 11.61 8.10 -11.30
CA THR A 60 12.52 7.39 -12.22
C THR A 60 11.93 6.10 -12.77
N VAL A 61 10.90 5.51 -12.13
CA VAL A 61 10.38 4.18 -12.46
C VAL A 61 8.89 4.14 -12.82
N TYR A 62 8.13 5.22 -12.59
CA TYR A 62 6.66 5.21 -12.65
C TYR A 62 6.06 4.71 -13.98
N SER A 63 6.80 4.80 -15.08
CA SER A 63 6.37 4.33 -16.41
C SER A 63 6.64 2.85 -16.69
N GLY A 64 7.41 2.16 -15.84
CA GLY A 64 7.83 0.77 -16.04
C GLY A 64 7.21 -0.25 -15.07
N ASP A 65 7.72 -1.47 -15.08
CA ASP A 65 7.39 -2.48 -14.05
C ASP A 65 8.28 -2.25 -12.82
N PHE A 66 7.69 -2.25 -11.62
CA PHE A 66 8.41 -2.02 -10.38
C PHE A 66 7.71 -2.56 -9.14
N ARG A 67 8.52 -2.91 -8.14
CA ARG A 67 8.08 -3.28 -6.80
C ARG A 67 8.73 -2.38 -5.77
N LEU A 68 7.92 -1.62 -5.04
CA LEU A 68 8.36 -0.73 -3.98
C LEU A 68 7.80 -1.19 -2.64
N ILE A 69 8.60 -1.02 -1.59
CA ILE A 69 8.23 -1.36 -0.22
C ILE A 69 8.48 -0.10 0.62
N TYR A 70 7.42 0.51 1.11
CA TYR A 70 7.49 1.60 2.06
C TYR A 70 7.41 1.06 3.50
N LYS A 71 8.39 1.40 4.32
CA LYS A 71 8.50 1.02 5.73
C LYS A 71 8.35 2.29 6.57
N PRO A 72 7.12 2.66 6.95
CA PRO A 72 6.87 3.95 7.57
C PRO A 72 7.54 4.08 8.94
N PRO A 73 7.82 5.31 9.40
CA PRO A 73 8.30 5.57 10.75
C PRO A 73 7.27 5.15 11.82
N GLY A 74 7.69 5.20 13.10
CA GLY A 74 6.89 4.73 14.24
C GLY A 74 5.66 5.59 14.61
N ASP A 75 5.51 6.78 14.05
CA ASP A 75 4.42 7.69 14.38
C ASP A 75 3.16 7.45 13.52
N ASN A 76 2.00 7.31 14.16
CA ASN A 76 0.72 7.07 13.49
C ASN A 76 0.20 8.30 12.75
N ALA A 77 0.49 9.53 13.20
CA ALA A 77 0.08 10.72 12.45
C ALA A 77 0.82 10.79 11.11
N GLN A 78 2.15 10.65 11.15
CA GLN A 78 2.96 10.59 9.93
C GLN A 78 2.53 9.45 8.99
N ARG A 79 2.24 8.24 9.52
CA ARG A 79 1.74 7.12 8.71
C ARG A 79 0.48 7.46 7.93
N ILE A 80 -0.46 8.18 8.53
CA ILE A 80 -1.72 8.57 7.89
C ILE A 80 -1.44 9.57 6.77
N GLU A 81 -0.58 10.57 7.01
CA GLU A 81 -0.16 11.53 5.99
C GLU A 81 0.56 10.84 4.82
N ASP A 82 1.45 9.90 5.13
CA ASP A 82 2.17 9.14 4.10
C ASP A 82 1.23 8.29 3.25
N ILE A 83 0.22 7.67 3.87
CA ILE A 83 -0.80 6.91 3.14
C ILE A 83 -1.60 7.83 2.24
N ALA A 84 -1.98 9.02 2.68
CA ALA A 84 -2.69 9.98 1.84
C ALA A 84 -1.90 10.28 0.56
N GLU A 85 -0.62 10.61 0.71
CA GLU A 85 0.29 10.88 -0.41
C GLU A 85 0.50 9.65 -1.30
N ILE A 86 0.67 8.47 -0.72
CA ILE A 86 0.79 7.21 -1.46
C ILE A 86 -0.47 6.94 -2.28
N CYS A 87 -1.66 7.17 -1.73
CA CYS A 87 -2.92 7.01 -2.45
C CYS A 87 -2.97 7.95 -3.67
N THR A 88 -2.54 9.21 -3.52
CA THR A 88 -2.43 10.16 -4.64
C THR A 88 -1.45 9.69 -5.72
N LEU A 89 -0.29 9.15 -5.34
CA LEU A 89 0.69 8.60 -6.28
C LEU A 89 0.12 7.41 -7.04
N CYS A 90 -0.53 6.47 -6.35
CA CYS A 90 -1.13 5.28 -6.93
C CYS A 90 -2.26 5.64 -7.92
N ASP A 91 -3.14 6.57 -7.54
CA ASP A 91 -4.24 7.06 -8.38
C ASP A 91 -3.70 7.67 -9.69
N ALA A 92 -2.68 8.53 -9.59
CA ALA A 92 -2.03 9.14 -10.75
C ALA A 92 -1.22 8.15 -11.62
N CYS A 93 -0.77 7.02 -11.06
CA CYS A 93 0.04 6.03 -11.78
C CYS A 93 -0.78 5.18 -12.76
N GLU A 94 -2.06 4.98 -12.43
CA GLU A 94 -2.97 4.01 -13.02
C GLU A 94 -2.40 2.56 -13.05
N ASN A 95 -3.29 1.56 -13.09
CA ASN A 95 -2.92 0.15 -13.27
C ASN A 95 -1.80 -0.34 -12.31
N MET A 96 -1.99 -0.08 -11.02
CA MET A 96 -1.06 -0.47 -9.96
C MET A 96 -1.80 -1.30 -8.90
N THR A 97 -1.07 -2.12 -8.15
CA THR A 97 -1.55 -2.69 -6.88
C THR A 97 -0.93 -1.99 -5.69
N LEU A 98 -1.78 -1.57 -4.75
CA LEU A 98 -1.38 -1.07 -3.44
C LEU A 98 -1.74 -2.08 -2.36
N VAL A 99 -0.76 -2.41 -1.51
CA VAL A 99 -0.95 -3.22 -0.29
C VAL A 99 -0.69 -2.33 0.92
N ILE A 100 -1.59 -2.34 1.90
CA ILE A 100 -1.36 -1.68 3.19
C ILE A 100 -1.58 -2.69 4.31
N GLU A 101 -0.53 -2.94 5.09
CA GLU A 101 -0.54 -3.83 6.26
C GLU A 101 -1.09 -3.13 7.51
N GLU A 102 -1.84 -3.86 8.32
CA GLU A 102 -2.30 -3.44 9.66
C GLU A 102 -3.08 -2.11 9.65
N LEU A 103 -4.08 -1.96 8.77
CA LEU A 103 -4.93 -0.76 8.69
C LEU A 103 -5.59 -0.42 10.04
N ASN A 104 -5.93 -1.43 10.84
CA ASN A 104 -6.48 -1.29 12.19
C ASN A 104 -5.51 -0.58 13.14
N ILE A 105 -4.21 -0.81 13.01
CA ILE A 105 -3.17 -0.17 13.84
C ILE A 105 -2.92 1.26 13.37
N ILE A 106 -2.94 1.48 12.05
CA ILE A 106 -2.70 2.79 11.46
C ILE A 106 -3.86 3.74 11.79
N PHE A 107 -5.08 3.28 11.57
CA PHE A 107 -6.25 4.12 11.69
C PHE A 107 -6.85 4.14 13.09
N ASP A 108 -6.58 3.20 14.00
CA ASP A 108 -6.90 3.24 15.46
C ASP A 108 -7.86 4.37 15.90
N ASP A 109 -9.17 4.21 15.63
CA ASP A 109 -10.29 5.15 15.84
C ASP A 109 -10.23 6.53 15.14
N LYS A 110 -9.14 6.84 14.45
CA LYS A 110 -8.98 7.97 13.53
C LYS A 110 -9.67 7.69 12.19
N ARG A 111 -10.14 8.78 11.57
CA ARG A 111 -10.73 8.74 10.23
C ARG A 111 -9.64 8.48 9.17
N PRO A 112 -9.85 7.55 8.23
CA PRO A 112 -8.94 7.39 7.09
C PRO A 112 -8.86 8.68 6.25
N PRO A 113 -7.71 8.94 5.60
CA PRO A 113 -7.53 10.14 4.79
C PRO A 113 -8.51 10.16 3.60
N VAL A 114 -8.82 11.35 3.09
CA VAL A 114 -9.80 11.53 2.01
C VAL A 114 -9.35 10.82 0.73
N GLU A 115 -8.05 10.79 0.48
CA GLU A 115 -7.38 10.17 -0.66
C GLU A 115 -7.58 8.65 -0.63
N PHE A 116 -7.44 8.03 0.54
CA PHE A 116 -7.72 6.60 0.73
C PHE A 116 -9.18 6.27 0.45
N ASN A 117 -10.10 7.08 0.98
CA ASN A 117 -11.53 6.93 0.73
C ASN A 117 -11.86 7.08 -0.76
N LYS A 118 -11.32 8.11 -1.43
CA LYS A 118 -11.50 8.34 -2.86
C LYS A 118 -11.07 7.13 -3.68
N MET A 119 -9.89 6.57 -3.40
CA MET A 119 -9.38 5.39 -4.10
C MET A 119 -10.25 4.14 -3.90
N ILE A 120 -10.85 3.97 -2.71
CA ILE A 120 -11.84 2.91 -2.46
C ILE A 120 -13.11 3.14 -3.28
N PHE A 121 -13.64 4.37 -3.28
CA PHE A 121 -14.90 4.68 -3.97
C PHE A 121 -14.76 4.79 -5.49
N SER A 122 -13.59 5.13 -6.01
CA SER A 122 -13.28 5.14 -7.45
C SER A 122 -13.00 3.75 -7.99
N GLY A 123 -12.75 2.76 -7.12
CA GLY A 123 -12.32 1.44 -7.51
C GLY A 123 -10.99 1.50 -8.27
N ALA A 124 -9.92 2.04 -7.66
CA ALA A 124 -8.60 2.22 -8.29
C ALA A 124 -7.47 1.32 -7.73
N ALA A 125 -7.82 0.27 -6.97
CA ALA A 125 -7.04 -0.91 -6.53
C ALA A 125 -6.67 -0.88 -5.06
N LEU A 126 -6.96 -1.98 -4.34
CA LEU A 126 -6.50 -2.13 -2.97
C LEU A 126 -6.47 -3.58 -2.52
N SER A 127 -5.38 -4.00 -1.87
CA SER A 127 -5.41 -5.12 -0.92
C SER A 127 -5.10 -4.57 0.47
N ALA A 128 -6.11 -4.52 1.33
CA ALA A 128 -6.03 -4.05 2.71
C ALA A 128 -5.97 -5.23 3.68
N LEU A 129 -5.06 -5.17 4.64
CA LEU A 129 -4.94 -6.14 5.72
C LEU A 129 -5.28 -5.49 7.06
N THR A 130 -5.99 -6.24 7.89
CA THR A 130 -6.25 -5.97 9.32
C THR A 130 -6.10 -7.27 10.10
#